data_AF-T0YKN6-F1
#
_entry.id   AF-T0YKN6-F1
#
_cell.length_a   1.000
_cell.length_b   1.000
_cell.length_c   1.000
_cell.angle_alpha   90.00
_cell.angle_beta   90.00
_cell.angle_gamma   90.00
#
_symmetry.space_group_name_H-M   'P 1'
#
loop_
_entity.id
_entity.type
_entity.pdbx_description
1 polymer ?
#
loop_
_entity_poly.entity_id
_entity_poly.type
_entity_poly.pdbx_seq_one_letter_code
_entity_poly.pdbx_strand_id
1 'polypeptide(L)'
;MSQFIIRPSATAVPLRVVWATLVREWWVNLRAYRISFFVAVLLNSLFTLLIGYFLYRVVFAGHVTKQFVADSGVPNYLSYLTLGVVAYNFAFRLLYPVRNLLFEQWEGTLQPLILAGVPLLWYQVGCIAFSAVYSVLESGILLAIVWPFAGLDLAHA
;
A
#
# COMPACT_ATOMS: atom_id res chain seq x y z
N MET A 1 17.07 41.62 22.23
CA MET A 1 16.87 42.14 20.86
C MET A 1 17.95 41.49 20.01
N SER A 2 17.73 40.56 19.10
CA SER A 2 16.64 40.38 18.13
C SER A 2 16.51 38.88 17.83
N GLN A 3 15.28 38.42 17.71
CA GLN A 3 14.90 37.04 17.42
C GLN A 3 15.36 36.68 16.00
N PHE A 4 16.37 35.82 15.86
CA PHE A 4 16.65 35.12 14.61
C PHE A 4 15.66 33.95 14.46
N ILE A 5 14.38 34.28 14.36
CA ILE A 5 13.36 33.36 13.89
C ILE A 5 13.66 33.17 12.41
N ILE A 6 14.38 32.10 12.09
CA ILE A 6 14.39 31.55 10.74
C ILE A 6 12.94 31.11 10.49
N ARG A 7 12.13 32.01 9.95
CA ARG A 7 10.88 31.64 9.28
C ARG A 7 11.32 30.68 8.17
N PRO A 8 10.96 29.39 8.21
CA PRO A 8 11.10 28.59 7.00
C PRO A 8 10.19 29.26 5.97
N SER A 9 10.80 29.75 4.90
CA SER A 9 10.08 30.28 3.75
C SER A 9 9.23 29.14 3.18
N ALA A 10 7.97 29.09 3.63
CA ALA A 10 6.94 28.14 3.22
C ALA A 10 6.52 28.28 1.74
N THR A 11 7.37 28.85 0.88
CA THR A 11 7.07 29.23 -0.50
C THR A 11 7.87 28.42 -1.52
N ALA A 12 8.76 27.52 -1.10
CA ALA A 12 9.37 26.55 -1.98
C ALA A 12 8.35 25.43 -2.29
N VAL A 13 7.58 25.64 -3.36
CA VAL A 13 6.60 24.75 -4.03
C VAL A 13 6.42 23.39 -3.33
N PRO A 14 5.38 23.20 -2.49
CA PRO A 14 5.17 21.97 -1.72
C PRO A 14 5.16 20.71 -2.61
N LEU A 15 4.70 20.86 -3.86
CA LEU A 15 4.69 19.80 -4.86
C LEU A 15 6.10 19.32 -5.25
N ARG A 16 7.12 20.18 -5.29
CA ARG A 16 8.49 19.78 -5.62
C ARG A 16 9.08 18.89 -4.53
N VAL A 17 8.80 19.19 -3.26
CA VAL A 17 9.24 18.38 -2.11
C VAL A 17 8.57 17.01 -2.14
N VAL A 18 7.26 16.99 -2.37
CA VAL A 18 6.48 15.74 -2.49
C VAL A 18 7.02 14.89 -3.65
N TRP A 19 7.24 15.49 -4.82
CA TRP A 19 7.76 14.78 -5.99
C TRP A 19 9.18 14.27 -5.77
N ALA A 20 10.08 15.10 -5.22
CA ALA A 20 11.45 14.70 -4.92
C ALA A 20 11.49 13.54 -3.91
N THR A 21 10.62 13.58 -2.90
CA THR A 21 10.49 12.49 -1.92
C THR A 21 9.98 11.22 -2.58
N LEU A 22 8.94 11.31 -3.42
CA LEU A 22 8.41 10.15 -4.15
C LEU A 22 9.49 9.48 -5.01
N VAL A 23 10.24 10.28 -5.77
CA VAL A 23 11.32 9.78 -6.62
C VAL A 23 12.45 9.14 -5.79
N ARG A 24 12.83 9.76 -4.66
CA ARG A 24 13.81 9.18 -3.70
C ARG A 24 13.34 7.81 -3.23
N GLU A 25 12.12 7.72 -2.70
CA GLU A 25 11.59 6.46 -2.16
C GLU A 25 11.48 5.39 -3.26
N TRP A 26 11.12 5.78 -4.48
CA TRP A 26 11.08 4.88 -5.64
C TRP A 26 12.44 4.27 -5.94
N TRP A 27 13.49 5.10 -5.99
CA TRP A 27 14.85 4.63 -6.24
C TRP A 27 15.41 3.78 -5.10
N VAL A 28 15.14 4.16 -3.85
CA VAL A 28 15.55 3.38 -2.67
C VAL A 28 14.88 2.01 -2.71
N ASN A 29 13.57 1.95 -2.98
CA ASN A 29 12.84 0.69 -3.03
C ASN A 29 13.34 -0.23 -4.17
N LEU A 30 13.60 0.34 -5.36
CA LEU A 30 14.11 -0.42 -6.50
C LEU A 30 15.55 -0.94 -6.28
N ARG A 31 16.45 -0.12 -5.71
CA ARG A 31 17.87 -0.48 -5.56
C ARG A 31 18.18 -1.22 -4.26
N ALA A 32 17.71 -0.72 -3.12
CA ALA A 32 18.11 -1.25 -1.82
C ALA A 32 17.33 -2.52 -1.44
N TYR A 33 16.05 -2.59 -1.83
CA TYR A 33 15.14 -3.67 -1.42
C TYR A 33 14.74 -4.63 -2.57
N ARG A 34 15.46 -4.57 -3.70
CA ARG A 34 15.45 -5.50 -4.85
C ARG A 34 14.23 -6.44 -4.91
N ILE A 35 13.07 -5.95 -5.36
CA ILE A 35 11.84 -6.72 -5.70
C ILE A 35 11.31 -7.63 -4.56
N SER A 36 12.03 -7.82 -3.45
CA SER A 36 11.78 -8.85 -2.45
C SER A 36 10.57 -8.49 -1.61
N PHE A 37 10.43 -7.21 -1.27
CA PHE A 37 9.24 -6.68 -0.59
C PHE A 37 7.98 -6.83 -1.44
N PHE A 38 8.07 -6.50 -2.73
CA PHE A 38 6.98 -6.66 -3.67
C PHE A 38 6.55 -8.13 -3.79
N VAL A 39 7.53 -9.02 -4.01
CA VAL A 39 7.28 -10.47 -4.17
C VAL A 39 6.75 -11.08 -2.88
N ALA A 40 7.23 -10.66 -1.70
CA ALA A 40 6.74 -11.18 -0.43
C ALA A 40 5.26 -10.85 -0.22
N VAL A 41 4.85 -9.60 -0.49
CA VAL A 41 3.46 -9.16 -0.35
C VAL A 41 2.56 -9.86 -1.37
N LEU A 42 3.04 -9.99 -2.61
CA LEU A 42 2.32 -10.65 -3.68
C LEU A 42 2.13 -12.16 -3.36
N LEU A 43 3.19 -12.85 -2.93
CA LEU A 43 3.11 -14.25 -2.50
C LEU A 43 2.17 -14.41 -1.31
N ASN A 44 2.27 -13.56 -0.28
CA ASN A 44 1.38 -13.63 0.88
C ASN A 44 -0.10 -13.50 0.47
N SER A 45 -0.39 -12.60 -0.46
CA SER A 45 -1.74 -12.39 -1.00
C SER A 45 -2.21 -13.59 -1.80
N LEU A 46 -1.36 -14.14 -2.68
CA LEU A 46 -1.66 -15.35 -3.44
C LEU A 46 -1.91 -16.55 -2.53
N PHE A 47 -1.10 -16.75 -1.49
CA PHE A 47 -1.31 -17.83 -0.53
C PHE A 47 -2.63 -17.66 0.23
N THR A 48 -2.97 -16.44 0.63
CA THR A 48 -4.26 -16.16 1.29
C THR A 48 -5.44 -16.51 0.39
N LEU A 49 -5.38 -16.12 -0.89
CA LEU A 49 -6.42 -16.45 -1.87
C LEU A 49 -6.49 -17.95 -2.18
N LEU A 50 -5.34 -18.61 -2.30
CA LEU A 50 -5.24 -20.03 -2.56
C LEU A 50 -5.81 -20.85 -1.40
N ILE A 51 -5.50 -20.47 -0.15
CA ILE A 51 -6.09 -21.11 1.04
C ILE A 51 -7.61 -20.90 1.05
N GLY A 52 -8.08 -19.68 0.79
CA GLY A 52 -9.52 -19.40 0.71
C GLY A 52 -10.22 -20.21 -0.39
N TYR A 53 -9.56 -20.40 -1.53
CA TYR A 53 -10.04 -21.25 -2.62
C TYR A 53 -10.16 -22.72 -2.20
N PHE A 54 -9.13 -23.27 -1.56
CA PHE A 54 -9.19 -24.65 -1.06
C PHE A 54 -10.27 -24.82 0.00
N LEU A 55 -10.43 -23.84 0.89
CA LEU A 55 -11.47 -23.87 1.90
C LEU A 55 -12.86 -23.90 1.23
N TYR A 56 -13.09 -23.02 0.26
CA TYR A 56 -14.34 -22.96 -0.49
C TYR A 56 -14.67 -24.27 -1.22
N ARG A 57 -13.68 -24.86 -1.90
CA ARG A 57 -13.91 -26.04 -2.74
C ARG A 57 -13.92 -27.36 -1.97
N VAL A 58 -13.04 -27.51 -0.98
CA VAL A 58 -12.85 -28.78 -0.26
C VAL A 58 -13.73 -28.86 0.98
N VAL A 59 -13.81 -27.79 1.77
CA VAL A 59 -14.53 -27.80 3.05
C VAL A 59 -16.00 -27.46 2.84
N PHE A 60 -16.29 -26.43 2.05
CA PHE A 60 -17.67 -25.97 1.82
C PHE A 60 -18.33 -26.57 0.58
N ALA A 61 -17.62 -27.44 -0.17
CA ALA A 61 -18.10 -28.09 -1.38
C ALA A 61 -18.70 -27.13 -2.43
N GLY A 62 -18.23 -25.87 -2.47
CA GLY A 62 -18.77 -24.84 -3.37
C GLY A 62 -20.13 -24.27 -2.95
N HIS A 63 -20.58 -24.52 -1.73
CA HIS A 63 -21.82 -23.93 -1.21
C HIS A 63 -21.54 -22.69 -0.36
N VAL A 64 -22.35 -21.66 -0.60
CA VAL A 64 -22.35 -20.42 0.17
C VAL A 64 -23.71 -20.28 0.86
N THR A 65 -23.72 -19.91 2.14
CA THR A 65 -24.97 -19.75 2.91
C THR A 65 -25.79 -18.59 2.36
N LYS A 66 -27.13 -18.73 2.34
CA LYS A 66 -28.05 -17.66 1.90
C LYS A 66 -27.88 -16.34 2.67
N GLN A 67 -27.47 -16.40 3.94
CA GLN A 67 -27.13 -15.24 4.76
C GLN A 67 -25.94 -14.46 4.19
N PHE A 68 -24.89 -15.14 3.73
CA PHE A 68 -23.74 -14.47 3.13
C PHE A 68 -24.14 -13.68 1.88
N VAL A 69 -25.00 -14.24 1.03
CA VAL A 69 -25.48 -13.53 -0.17
C VAL A 69 -26.32 -12.30 0.22
N ALA A 70 -27.11 -12.40 1.28
CA ALA A 70 -27.88 -11.27 1.81
C ALA A 70 -26.98 -10.16 2.39
N ASP A 71 -25.90 -10.53 3.08
CA ASP A 71 -25.01 -9.59 3.76
C ASP A 71 -23.96 -8.96 2.83
N SER A 72 -23.39 -9.76 1.92
CA SER A 72 -22.33 -9.32 1.00
C SER A 72 -22.88 -8.71 -0.30
N GLY A 73 -24.14 -8.99 -0.64
CA GLY A 73 -24.76 -8.58 -1.90
C GLY A 73 -24.21 -9.31 -3.14
N VAL A 74 -23.22 -10.20 -2.99
CA VAL A 74 -22.51 -10.85 -4.10
C VAL A 74 -22.56 -12.38 -3.94
N PRO A 75 -23.01 -13.13 -4.96
CA PRO A 75 -23.08 -14.59 -4.87
C PRO A 75 -21.70 -15.27 -4.98
N ASN A 76 -20.70 -14.57 -5.52
CA ASN A 76 -19.36 -15.11 -5.75
C ASN A 76 -18.42 -14.84 -4.56
N TYR A 77 -18.25 -15.86 -3.70
CA TYR A 77 -17.36 -15.82 -2.54
C TYR A 77 -15.91 -15.47 -2.90
N LEU A 78 -15.39 -15.99 -4.02
CA LEU A 78 -14.00 -15.76 -4.43
C LEU A 78 -13.77 -14.30 -4.85
N SER A 79 -14.77 -13.67 -5.48
CA SER A 79 -14.73 -12.23 -5.78
C SER A 79 -14.68 -11.39 -4.51
N TYR A 80 -15.56 -11.69 -3.56
CA TYR A 80 -15.61 -11.00 -2.27
C TYR A 80 -14.30 -11.13 -1.51
N LEU A 81 -13.73 -12.35 -1.45
CA LEU A 81 -12.45 -12.61 -0.81
C LEU A 81 -11.32 -11.83 -1.48
N THR A 82 -11.30 -11.80 -2.82
CA THR A 82 -10.28 -11.08 -3.59
C THR A 82 -10.31 -9.58 -3.32
N LEU A 83 -11.50 -8.97 -3.29
CA LEU A 83 -11.66 -7.56 -2.92
C LEU A 83 -11.21 -7.29 -1.48
N GLY A 84 -11.55 -8.18 -0.55
CA GLY A 84 -11.11 -8.08 0.85
C GLY A 84 -9.59 -8.11 0.99
N VAL A 85 -8.90 -9.02 0.29
CA VAL A 85 -7.43 -9.11 0.31
C VAL A 85 -6.79 -7.86 -0.30
N VAL A 86 -7.31 -7.36 -1.42
CA VAL A 86 -6.81 -6.12 -2.05
C VAL A 86 -6.99 -4.92 -1.11
N ALA A 87 -8.18 -4.76 -0.53
CA ALA A 87 -8.46 -3.67 0.41
C ALA A 87 -7.57 -3.74 1.65
N TYR A 88 -7.37 -4.94 2.20
CA TYR A 88 -6.47 -5.16 3.33
C TYR A 88 -5.03 -4.75 3.01
N ASN A 89 -4.49 -5.21 1.88
CA ASN A 89 -3.14 -4.86 1.45
C ASN A 89 -2.98 -3.36 1.24
N PHE A 90 -3.96 -2.72 0.61
CA PHE A 90 -3.97 -1.28 0.41
C PHE A 90 -3.95 -0.52 1.75
N ALA A 91 -4.84 -0.88 2.68
CA ALA A 91 -4.92 -0.25 3.99
C ALA A 91 -3.64 -0.45 4.81
N PHE A 92 -3.08 -1.67 4.82
CA PHE A 92 -1.83 -1.95 5.51
C PHE A 92 -0.66 -1.15 4.91
N ARG A 93 -0.64 -0.97 3.58
CA ARG A 93 0.40 -0.18 2.92
C ARG A 93 0.40 1.27 3.37
N LEU A 94 -0.77 1.88 3.57
CA LEU A 94 -0.87 3.27 4.02
C LEU A 94 -0.18 3.56 5.36
N LEU A 95 0.16 2.53 6.14
CA LEU A 95 0.95 2.65 7.38
C LEU A 95 2.47 2.76 7.14
N TYR A 96 2.96 2.54 5.91
CA TYR A 96 4.37 2.64 5.55
C TYR A 96 5.06 3.97 5.95
N PRO A 97 4.43 5.15 5.84
CA PRO A 97 5.05 6.42 6.24
C PRO A 97 5.40 6.48 7.73
N VAL A 98 4.59 5.84 8.59
CA VAL A 98 4.87 5.75 10.03
C VAL A 98 6.12 4.92 10.28
N ARG A 99 6.25 3.79 9.58
CA ARG A 99 7.47 2.97 9.59
C ARG A 99 8.67 3.81 9.15
N ASN A 100 8.53 4.56 8.06
CA ASN A 100 9.63 5.36 7.52
C ASN A 100 10.12 6.43 8.51
N LEU A 101 9.19 7.12 9.18
CA LEU A 101 9.53 8.08 10.23
C LEU A 101 10.35 7.45 11.36
N LEU A 102 9.94 6.26 11.80
CA LEU A 102 10.63 5.55 12.88
C LEU A 102 12.05 5.15 12.48
N PHE A 103 12.25 4.65 11.26
CA PHE A 103 13.59 4.32 10.75
C PHE A 103 14.47 5.57 10.61
N GLU A 104 13.96 6.68 10.08
CA GLU A 104 14.75 7.92 10.00
C GLU A 104 15.09 8.50 11.39
N GLN A 105 14.25 8.27 12.40
CA GLN A 105 14.59 8.59 13.79
C GLN A 105 15.68 7.68 14.35
N TRP A 106 15.62 6.38 14.09
CA TRP A 106 16.62 5.42 14.57
C TRP A 106 17.98 5.58 13.87
N GLU A 107 17.98 5.94 12.59
CA GLU A 107 19.19 6.23 11.82
C GLU A 107 19.73 7.64 12.09
N GLY A 108 18.97 8.49 12.79
CA GLY A 108 19.35 9.88 13.10
C GLY A 108 19.37 10.81 11.89
N THR A 109 18.73 10.41 10.78
CA THR A 109 18.68 11.17 9.52
C THR A 109 17.56 12.20 9.49
N LEU A 110 16.61 12.11 10.43
CA LEU A 110 15.50 13.05 10.56
C LEU A 110 15.95 14.48 10.91
N GLN A 111 16.87 14.64 11.88
CA GLN A 111 17.34 15.97 12.28
C GLN A 111 18.09 16.69 11.13
N PRO A 112 19.02 16.05 10.40
CA PRO A 112 19.61 16.62 9.20
C PRO A 112 18.58 17.03 8.14
N LEU A 113 17.53 16.24 7.92
CA LEU A 113 16.48 16.54 6.95
C LEU A 113 15.72 17.83 7.31
N ILE A 114 15.38 18.00 8.58
CA ILE A 114 14.71 19.20 9.09
C ILE A 114 15.65 20.42 9.02
N LEU A 115 16.93 20.25 9.38
CA LEU A 115 17.94 21.30 9.30
C LEU A 115 18.21 21.77 7.86
N ALA A 116 18.06 20.87 6.88
CA ALA A 116 18.14 21.20 5.45
C ALA A 116 16.93 22.02 4.95
N GLY A 117 15.97 22.35 5.81
CA GLY A 117 14.80 23.16 5.48
C GLY A 117 13.66 22.37 4.85
N VAL A 118 13.67 21.03 4.95
CA VAL A 118 12.56 20.20 4.46
C VAL A 118 11.44 20.16 5.52
N PRO A 119 10.23 20.64 5.20
CA PRO A 119 9.11 20.56 6.13
C PRO A 119 8.60 19.12 6.27
N LEU A 120 8.59 18.61 7.51
CA LEU A 120 8.24 17.23 7.86
C LEU A 120 6.87 16.78 7.30
N LEU A 121 5.86 17.65 7.34
CA LEU A 121 4.53 17.33 6.85
C LEU A 121 4.54 17.00 5.35
N TRP A 122 5.20 17.82 4.53
CA TRP A 122 5.25 17.61 3.09
C TRP A 122 6.12 16.41 2.70
N TYR A 123 7.17 16.14 3.48
CA TYR A 123 7.93 14.91 3.37
C TYR A 123 7.07 13.66 3.63
N GLN A 124 6.25 13.68 4.69
CA GLN A 124 5.32 12.58 5.00
C GLN A 124 4.24 12.41 3.94
N VAL A 125 3.71 13.51 3.39
CA VAL A 125 2.79 13.46 2.24
C VAL A 125 3.44 12.80 1.02
N GLY A 126 4.73 13.05 0.77
CA GLY A 126 5.49 12.36 -0.27
C GLY A 126 5.62 10.85 -0.02
N CYS A 127 5.85 10.44 1.22
CA CYS A 127 5.89 9.03 1.61
C CYS A 127 4.53 8.34 1.47
N ILE A 128 3.44 9.03 1.83
CA ILE A 128 2.06 8.56 1.63
C ILE A 128 1.77 8.38 0.14
N ALA A 129 2.12 9.39 -0.68
CA ALA A 129 1.90 9.34 -2.12
C ALA A 129 2.67 8.19 -2.78
N PHE A 130 3.94 8.00 -2.40
CA PHE A 130 4.72 6.84 -2.84
C PHE A 130 4.03 5.52 -2.47
N SER A 131 3.64 5.37 -1.20
CA SER A 131 2.97 4.17 -0.71
C SER A 131 1.65 3.88 -1.44
N ALA A 132 0.84 4.91 -1.67
CA ALA A 132 -0.41 4.80 -2.41
C ALA A 132 -0.17 4.32 -3.85
N VAL A 133 0.73 4.98 -4.60
CA VAL A 133 1.06 4.58 -5.98
C VAL A 133 1.58 3.14 -6.02
N TYR A 134 2.50 2.79 -5.11
CA TYR A 134 3.07 1.44 -5.06
C TYR A 134 2.01 0.38 -4.72
N SER A 135 1.10 0.66 -3.79
CA SER A 135 0.01 -0.25 -3.40
C SER A 135 -0.98 -0.48 -4.54
N VAL A 136 -1.26 0.56 -5.34
CA VAL A 136 -2.11 0.46 -6.53
C VAL A 136 -1.46 -0.42 -7.58
N LEU A 137 -0.16 -0.29 -7.81
CA LEU A 137 0.55 -1.18 -8.73
C LEU A 137 0.55 -2.63 -8.25
N GLU A 138 0.82 -2.88 -6.96
CA GLU A 138 0.74 -4.22 -6.39
C GLU A 138 -0.65 -4.84 -6.53
N SER A 139 -1.68 -4.08 -6.18
CA SER A 139 -3.07 -4.51 -6.27
C SER A 139 -3.46 -4.78 -7.73
N GLY A 140 -3.04 -3.92 -8.66
CA GLY A 140 -3.28 -4.11 -10.09
C GLY A 140 -2.61 -5.37 -10.64
N ILE A 141 -1.36 -5.64 -10.23
CA ILE A 141 -0.64 -6.85 -10.64
C ILE A 141 -1.27 -8.10 -10.02
N LEU A 142 -1.66 -8.05 -8.74
CA LEU A 142 -2.37 -9.15 -8.08
C LEU A 142 -3.68 -9.46 -8.81
N LEU A 143 -4.48 -8.45 -9.12
CA LEU A 143 -5.73 -8.62 -9.88
C LEU A 143 -5.47 -9.17 -11.28
N ALA A 144 -4.44 -8.70 -11.99
CA ALA A 144 -4.09 -9.21 -13.30
C ALA A 144 -3.68 -10.70 -13.26
N ILE A 145 -3.02 -11.14 -12.20
CA ILE A 145 -2.66 -12.55 -11.99
C ILE A 145 -3.88 -13.39 -11.64
N VAL A 146 -4.77 -12.90 -10.79
CA VAL A 146 -5.91 -13.68 -10.26
C VAL A 146 -7.09 -13.71 -11.25
N TRP A 147 -7.27 -12.65 -12.05
CA TRP A 147 -8.32 -12.53 -13.07
C TRP A 147 -8.50 -13.78 -13.95
N PRO A 148 -7.45 -14.34 -14.59
CA PRO A 148 -7.61 -15.53 -15.43
C PRO A 148 -7.93 -16.82 -14.65
N PHE A 149 -7.60 -16.90 -13.36
CA PHE A 149 -7.77 -18.14 -12.58
C PHE A 149 -9.08 -18.20 -11.79
N ALA A 150 -9.62 -17.05 -11.38
CA ALA A 150 -10.72 -17.01 -10.43
C ALA A 150 -12.12 -16.99 -11.06
N GLY A 151 -12.25 -16.91 -12.39
CA GLY A 151 -13.58 -16.73 -13.02
C GLY A 151 -14.27 -15.48 -12.44
N LEU A 152 -13.47 -14.45 -12.15
CA LEU A 152 -13.88 -13.19 -11.54
C LEU A 152 -14.72 -12.42 -12.53
N ASP A 153 -16.04 -12.58 -12.46
CA ASP A 153 -16.94 -11.61 -13.07
C ASP A 153 -17.00 -10.38 -12.16
N LEU A 154 -16.00 -9.50 -12.26
CA LEU A 154 -16.00 -8.20 -11.57
C LEU A 154 -17.13 -7.27 -12.07
N ALA A 155 -17.88 -7.66 -13.12
CA ALA A 155 -19.05 -6.90 -13.57
C ALA A 155 -20.28 -7.15 -12.69
N HIS A 156 -20.29 -8.20 -11.88
CA HIS A 156 -21.36 -8.56 -10.94
C HIS A 156 -20.88 -8.64 -9.48
N ALA A 157 -19.69 -8.12 -9.18
CA ALA A 157 -19.12 -8.02 -7.84
C ALA A 157 -19.35 -6.65 -7.20
#